data_AF-A0A4R9GIV2-F1
#
_entry.id   AF-A0A4R9GIV2-F1
#
_cell.length_a   1.000
_cell.length_b   1.000
_cell.length_c   1.000
_cell.angle_alpha   90.00
_cell.angle_beta   90.00
_cell.angle_gamma   90.00
#
_symmetry.space_group_name_H-M   'P 1'
#
loop_
_entity.id
_entity.type
_entity.pdbx_description
1 polymer ?
#
loop_
_entity_poly.entity_id
_entity_poly.type
_entity_poly.pdbx_seq_one_letter_code
_entity_poly.pdbx_strand_id
1 'polypeptide(L)'
;MEEKFVRYLIRKGVLRRIDLRVSSDLSLLWDFAVRKAGDPKFLYSHLLQSYRIRKAGGRLSQWEFRKIARSDSRKRIRVDFRDYWESTCLAYRYGTSLSGFMNALLELERDCLSQPSALIGLDRAA
;
A
#
# COMPACT_ATOMS: atom_id res chain seq x y z
N MET A 1 -23.85 -12.47 -0.71
CA MET A 1 -23.22 -13.47 0.20
C MET A 1 -21.76 -13.09 0.48
N GLU A 2 -21.01 -12.72 -0.55
CA GLU A 2 -19.60 -12.31 -0.48
C GLU A 2 -19.32 -11.12 0.46
N GLU A 3 -20.16 -10.08 0.42
CA GLU A 3 -19.95 -8.88 1.25
C GLU A 3 -20.09 -9.14 2.76
N LYS A 4 -21.01 -10.03 3.18
CA LYS A 4 -21.16 -10.42 4.59
C LYS A 4 -19.93 -11.19 5.09
N PHE A 5 -19.37 -12.04 4.25
CA PHE A 5 -18.15 -12.80 4.55
C PHE A 5 -16.91 -11.89 4.66
N VAL A 6 -16.75 -10.96 3.72
CA VAL A 6 -15.70 -9.93 3.78
C VAL A 6 -15.79 -9.12 5.07
N ARG A 7 -16.99 -8.62 5.42
CA ARG A 7 -17.22 -7.87 6.67
C ARG A 7 -16.89 -8.70 7.91
N TYR A 8 -17.20 -10.00 7.90
CA TYR A 8 -16.81 -10.92 8.97
C TYR A 8 -15.28 -11.01 9.13
N LEU A 9 -14.55 -11.22 8.02
CA LEU A 9 -13.07 -11.31 8.05
C LEU A 9 -12.42 -10.01 8.55
N ILE A 10 -12.96 -8.86 8.12
CA ILE A 10 -12.54 -7.54 8.62
C ILE A 10 -12.79 -7.43 10.13
N ARG A 11 -13.98 -7.81 10.60
CA ARG A 11 -14.33 -7.74 12.04
C ARG A 11 -13.45 -8.66 12.89
N LYS A 12 -13.02 -9.79 12.34
CA LYS A 12 -12.12 -10.74 13.02
C LYS A 12 -10.65 -10.33 13.00
N GLY A 13 -10.29 -9.19 12.40
CA GLY A 13 -8.90 -8.73 12.34
C GLY A 13 -8.00 -9.73 11.60
N VAL A 14 -8.53 -10.44 10.62
CA VAL A 14 -7.77 -11.45 9.88
C VAL A 14 -6.63 -10.77 9.14
N LEU A 15 -5.43 -11.36 9.21
CA LEU A 15 -4.30 -10.94 8.39
C LEU A 15 -4.28 -11.73 7.08
N ARG A 16 -3.99 -11.06 5.98
CA ARG A 16 -3.80 -11.67 4.66
C ARG A 16 -2.33 -11.60 4.26
N ARG A 17 -1.77 -12.74 3.86
CA ARG A 17 -0.46 -12.79 3.21
C ARG A 17 -0.62 -12.52 1.73
N ILE A 18 0.11 -11.54 1.21
CA ILE A 18 0.06 -11.15 -0.20
C ILE A 18 1.47 -11.07 -0.79
N ASP A 19 1.55 -11.40 -2.08
CA ASP A 19 2.75 -11.21 -2.89
C ASP A 19 2.58 -9.92 -3.69
N LEU A 20 3.44 -8.95 -3.41
CA LEU A 20 3.51 -7.69 -4.13
C LEU A 20 4.79 -7.64 -4.96
N ARG A 21 4.72 -6.98 -6.11
CA ARG A 21 5.90 -6.60 -6.89
C ARG A 21 6.15 -5.11 -6.73
N VAL A 22 7.40 -4.73 -6.57
CA VAL A 22 7.87 -3.35 -6.46
C VAL A 22 8.85 -3.11 -7.60
N SER A 23 8.63 -2.04 -8.36
CA SER A 23 9.48 -1.68 -9.47
C SER A 23 10.93 -1.50 -9.00
N SER A 24 11.88 -1.81 -9.87
CA SER A 24 13.31 -1.75 -9.51
C SER A 24 13.73 -0.37 -8.99
N ASP A 25 13.18 0.71 -9.53
CA ASP A 25 13.44 2.09 -9.11
C ASP A 25 12.84 2.46 -7.74
N LEU A 26 11.79 1.75 -7.30
CA LEU A 26 11.14 1.96 -6.00
C LEU A 26 11.54 0.92 -4.95
N SER A 27 12.24 -0.16 -5.33
CA SER A 27 12.62 -1.22 -4.37
C SER A 27 13.52 -0.69 -3.25
N LEU A 28 14.44 0.22 -3.55
CA LEU A 28 15.30 0.84 -2.54
C LEU A 28 14.50 1.72 -1.57
N LEU A 29 13.53 2.50 -2.09
CA LEU A 29 12.63 3.31 -1.28
C LEU A 29 11.80 2.43 -0.34
N TRP A 30 11.24 1.34 -0.87
CA TRP A 30 10.52 0.34 -0.08
C TRP A 30 11.39 -0.20 1.06
N ASP A 31 12.60 -0.69 0.75
CA ASP A 31 13.49 -1.30 1.73
C ASP A 31 13.98 -0.28 2.78
N PHE A 32 14.11 0.99 2.42
CA PHE A 32 14.36 2.08 3.36
C PHE A 32 13.15 2.35 4.26
N ALA A 33 11.97 2.52 3.68
CA ALA A 33 10.76 2.85 4.40
C ALA A 33 10.34 1.73 5.37
N VAL A 34 10.47 0.47 4.97
CA VAL A 34 10.22 -0.68 5.86
C VAL A 34 11.18 -0.69 7.05
N ARG A 35 12.48 -0.42 6.84
CA ARG A 35 13.45 -0.32 7.94
C ARG A 35 13.10 0.76 8.95
N LYS A 36 12.43 1.83 8.52
CA LYS A 36 11.97 2.92 9.39
C LYS A 36 10.62 2.62 10.05
N ALA A 37 9.69 2.03 9.32
CA ALA A 37 8.35 1.68 9.81
C ALA A 37 8.34 0.46 10.73
N GLY A 38 9.40 -0.35 10.74
CA GLY A 38 9.51 -1.59 11.54
C GLY A 38 8.86 -2.78 10.84
N ASP A 39 7.53 -2.73 10.65
CA ASP A 39 6.77 -3.77 9.94
C ASP A 39 6.28 -3.25 8.57
N PRO A 40 6.49 -3.98 7.46
CA PRO A 40 5.95 -3.61 6.16
C PRO A 40 4.41 -3.48 6.14
N LYS A 41 3.70 -4.13 7.07
CA LYS A 41 2.27 -3.93 7.30
C LYS A 41 1.96 -2.46 7.59
N PHE A 42 2.69 -1.83 8.51
CA PHE A 42 2.45 -0.45 8.92
C PHE A 42 2.75 0.51 7.79
N LEU A 43 3.82 0.27 7.03
CA LEU A 43 4.08 1.03 5.81
C LEU A 43 2.89 0.94 4.84
N TYR A 44 2.39 -0.27 4.59
CA TYR A 44 1.26 -0.46 3.68
C TYR A 44 -0.01 0.26 4.14
N SER A 45 -0.36 0.14 5.42
CA SER A 45 -1.51 0.84 6.00
C SER A 45 -1.36 2.36 5.93
N HIS A 46 -0.15 2.88 6.17
CA HIS A 46 0.17 4.31 6.02
C HIS A 46 -0.02 4.78 4.57
N LEU A 47 0.55 4.07 3.60
CA LEU A 47 0.40 4.39 2.17
C LEU A 47 -1.07 4.50 1.77
N LEU A 48 -1.88 3.54 2.19
CA LEU A 48 -3.31 3.53 1.90
C LEU A 48 -4.04 4.66 2.63
N GLN A 49 -3.70 4.94 3.88
CA GLN A 49 -4.29 6.04 4.65
C GLN A 49 -3.98 7.41 4.03
N SER A 50 -2.73 7.65 3.61
CA SER A 50 -2.37 8.89 2.93
C SER A 50 -3.15 9.06 1.62
N TYR A 51 -3.27 7.99 0.83
CA TYR A 51 -4.12 8.00 -0.35
C TYR A 51 -5.57 8.38 -0.04
N ARG A 52 -6.18 7.80 1.00
CA ARG A 52 -7.56 8.14 1.41
C ARG A 52 -7.71 9.63 1.70
N ILE A 53 -6.75 10.21 2.44
CA ILE A 53 -6.74 11.63 2.79
C ILE A 53 -6.63 12.50 1.52
N ARG A 54 -5.69 12.20 0.63
CA ARG A 54 -5.50 12.96 -0.62
C ARG A 54 -6.71 12.82 -1.56
N LYS A 55 -7.34 11.64 -1.62
CA LYS A 55 -8.56 11.38 -2.39
C LYS A 55 -9.73 12.20 -1.89
N ALA A 56 -9.97 12.20 -0.58
CA ALA A 56 -11.04 12.98 0.04
C ALA A 56 -10.86 14.48 -0.21
N GLY A 57 -9.62 14.95 -0.26
CA GLY A 57 -9.27 16.33 -0.61
C GLY A 57 -9.27 16.67 -2.11
N GLY A 58 -9.65 15.75 -3.00
CA GLY A 58 -9.72 15.98 -4.45
C GLY A 58 -8.37 16.10 -5.17
N ARG A 59 -7.26 15.75 -4.53
CA ARG A 59 -5.89 16.00 -5.04
C ARG A 59 -5.29 14.89 -5.91
N LEU A 60 -6.12 13.99 -6.47
CA LEU A 60 -5.66 12.75 -7.13
C LEU A 60 -6.13 12.60 -8.60
N SER A 61 -6.53 13.68 -9.26
CA SER A 61 -6.91 13.62 -10.67
C SER A 61 -5.67 13.33 -11.53
N GLN A 62 -5.70 12.23 -12.30
CA GLN A 62 -4.68 11.81 -13.30
C GLN A 62 -3.47 11.04 -12.78
N TRP A 63 -3.71 9.91 -12.13
CA TRP A 63 -2.62 9.02 -11.77
C TRP A 63 -2.45 7.85 -12.72
N GLU A 64 -1.26 7.76 -13.29
CA GLU A 64 -0.87 6.67 -14.18
C GLU A 64 -0.31 5.51 -13.37
N PHE A 65 -0.85 4.32 -13.60
CA PHE A 65 -0.35 3.11 -12.96
C PHE A 65 0.67 2.44 -13.88
N ARG A 66 1.92 2.40 -13.46
CA ARG A 66 2.98 1.73 -14.21
C ARG A 66 2.70 0.23 -14.33
N LYS A 67 2.99 -0.32 -15.51
CA LYS A 67 3.03 -1.77 -15.72
C LYS A 67 4.24 -2.35 -15.01
N ILE A 68 4.05 -3.52 -14.39
CA ILE A 68 5.08 -4.19 -13.61
C ILE A 68 5.78 -5.24 -14.46
N ALA A 69 7.11 -5.17 -14.48
CA ALA A 69 7.97 -6.07 -15.22
C ALA A 69 8.23 -7.38 -14.46
N ARG A 70 8.75 -8.39 -15.19
CA ARG A 70 9.17 -9.66 -14.56
C ARG A 70 10.41 -9.51 -13.68
N SER A 71 11.27 -8.54 -13.98
CA SER A 71 12.50 -8.23 -13.24
C SER A 71 12.26 -7.44 -11.94
N ASP A 72 11.02 -7.03 -11.68
CA ASP A 72 10.67 -6.25 -10.49
C ASP A 72 10.78 -7.09 -9.21
N SER A 73 11.11 -6.40 -8.12
CA SER A 73 11.37 -7.01 -6.82
C SER A 73 10.10 -7.61 -6.23
N ARG A 74 10.13 -8.89 -5.84
CA ARG A 74 8.99 -9.56 -5.21
C ARG A 74 9.09 -9.43 -3.69
N LYS A 75 8.08 -8.81 -3.08
CA LYS A 75 7.94 -8.64 -1.63
C LYS A 75 6.72 -9.43 -1.15
N ARG A 76 6.88 -10.23 -0.11
CA ARG A 76 5.78 -10.97 0.50
C ARG A 76 5.49 -10.41 1.88
N ILE A 77 4.30 -9.85 2.07
CA ILE A 77 3.93 -9.14 3.29
C ILE A 77 2.62 -9.67 3.87
N ARG A 78 2.44 -9.50 5.19
CA ARG A 78 1.16 -9.70 5.85
C ARG A 78 0.51 -8.33 6.04
N VAL A 79 -0.74 -8.19 5.65
CA VAL A 79 -1.51 -6.95 5.80
C VAL A 79 -2.84 -7.24 6.48
N ASP A 80 -3.47 -6.21 7.05
CA ASP A 80 -4.85 -6.35 7.51
C ASP A 80 -5.77 -6.67 6.33
N PHE A 81 -6.71 -7.59 6.53
CA PHE A 81 -7.65 -7.98 5.47
C PHE A 81 -8.47 -6.78 4.97
N ARG A 82 -8.75 -5.81 5.84
CA ARG A 82 -9.40 -4.54 5.46
C ARG A 82 -8.61 -3.80 4.40
N ASP A 83 -7.32 -3.56 4.66
CA ASP A 83 -6.46 -2.82 3.74
C ASP A 83 -6.22 -3.60 2.45
N TYR A 84 -6.05 -4.93 2.54
CA TYR A 84 -5.99 -5.80 1.36
C TYR A 84 -7.23 -5.66 0.48
N TRP A 85 -8.42 -5.80 1.08
CA TRP A 85 -9.68 -5.79 0.36
C TRP A 85 -9.93 -4.44 -0.30
N GLU A 86 -9.72 -3.35 0.44
CA GLU A 86 -9.88 -2.00 -0.10
C GLU A 86 -8.92 -1.74 -1.26
N SER A 87 -7.63 -2.02 -1.10
CA SER A 87 -6.65 -1.85 -2.17
C SER A 87 -6.98 -2.70 -3.39
N THR A 88 -7.52 -3.90 -3.20
CA THR A 88 -7.99 -4.76 -4.30
C THR A 88 -9.16 -4.11 -5.04
N CYS A 89 -10.16 -3.58 -4.32
CA CYS A 89 -11.29 -2.88 -4.94
C CYS A 89 -10.83 -1.60 -5.66
N LEU A 90 -9.90 -0.84 -5.08
CA LEU A 90 -9.35 0.37 -5.70
C LEU A 90 -8.56 0.03 -6.96
N ALA A 91 -7.64 -0.92 -6.89
CA ALA A 91 -6.88 -1.38 -8.05
C ALA A 91 -7.81 -1.82 -9.20
N TYR A 92 -8.86 -2.58 -8.88
CA TYR A 92 -9.88 -2.99 -9.85
C TYR A 92 -10.59 -1.79 -10.49
N ARG A 93 -11.04 -0.82 -9.68
CA ARG A 93 -11.71 0.40 -10.19
C ARG A 93 -10.82 1.23 -11.12
N TYR A 94 -9.51 1.21 -10.91
CA TYR A 94 -8.53 1.87 -11.77
C TYR A 94 -8.00 1.00 -12.92
N GLY A 95 -8.49 -0.23 -13.07
CA GLY A 95 -8.03 -1.13 -14.13
C GLY A 95 -6.56 -1.56 -13.98
N THR A 96 -6.03 -1.61 -12.76
CA THR A 96 -4.64 -1.97 -12.47
C THR A 96 -4.53 -3.18 -11.56
N SER A 97 -3.33 -3.75 -11.49
CA SER A 97 -3.02 -4.82 -10.52
C SER A 97 -2.83 -4.25 -9.11
N LEU A 98 -3.01 -5.08 -8.08
CA LEU A 98 -2.74 -4.68 -6.69
C LEU A 98 -1.30 -4.18 -6.51
N SER A 99 -0.34 -4.82 -7.19
CA SER A 99 1.04 -4.36 -7.19
C SER A 99 1.19 -3.02 -7.89
N GLY A 100 0.55 -2.81 -9.05
CA GLY A 100 0.59 -1.54 -9.78
C GLY A 100 0.00 -0.39 -8.95
N PHE A 101 -1.13 -0.64 -8.28
CA PHE A 101 -1.71 0.29 -7.32
C PHE A 101 -0.73 0.62 -6.19
N MET A 102 -0.10 -0.38 -5.57
CA MET A 102 0.86 -0.15 -4.49
C MET A 102 2.09 0.65 -4.94
N ASN A 103 2.61 0.41 -6.14
CA ASN A 103 3.73 1.19 -6.68
C ASN A 103 3.34 2.66 -6.87
N ALA A 104 2.14 2.93 -7.39
CA ALA A 104 1.64 4.30 -7.46
C ALA A 104 1.56 4.95 -6.05
N LEU A 105 1.12 4.21 -5.03
CA LEU A 105 1.14 4.71 -3.65
C LEU A 105 2.55 5.04 -3.15
N LEU A 106 3.55 4.20 -3.46
CA LEU A 106 4.95 4.50 -3.12
C LEU A 106 5.47 5.73 -3.85
N GLU A 107 5.11 5.91 -5.12
CA GLU A 107 5.48 7.10 -5.90
C GLU A 107 4.87 8.37 -5.30
N LEU A 108 3.62 8.31 -4.84
CA LEU A 108 2.93 9.42 -4.16
C LEU A 108 3.66 9.95 -2.94
N GLU A 109 4.21 8.98 -2.21
CA GLU A 109 4.81 9.17 -0.91
C GLU A 109 6.33 9.30 -1.02
N ARG A 110 6.90 9.25 -2.24
CA ARG A 110 8.35 9.25 -2.45
C ARG A 110 9.05 10.40 -1.74
N ASP A 111 8.53 11.60 -1.87
CA ASP A 111 9.14 12.79 -1.27
C ASP A 111 9.03 12.75 0.27
N CYS A 112 7.95 12.20 0.79
CA CYS A 112 7.73 12.02 2.22
C CYS A 112 8.67 10.91 2.77
N LEU A 113 8.63 9.72 2.17
CA LEU A 113 9.39 8.54 2.55
C LEU A 113 10.90 8.69 2.36
N SER A 114 11.34 9.60 1.48
CA SER A 114 12.77 9.89 1.29
C SER A 114 13.34 10.82 2.37
N GLN A 115 12.49 11.50 3.15
CA GLN A 115 12.96 12.35 4.25
C GLN A 115 13.24 11.53 5.53
N PRO A 116 14.42 11.71 6.16
CA PRO A 116 14.80 10.97 7.36
C PRO A 116 13.84 11.12 8.56
N SER A 117 13.10 12.22 8.65
CA SER A 117 12.20 12.59 9.75
C SER A 117 10.76 12.11 9.56
N ALA A 118 10.32 11.80 8.33
CA ALA A 118 8.91 11.60 8.01
C ALA A 118 8.31 10.28 8.53
N LEU A 119 9.16 9.35 8.97
CA LEU A 119 8.75 7.99 9.36
C LEU A 119 8.92 7.71 10.87
N ILE A 120 9.28 8.73 11.66
CA ILE A 120 9.35 8.60 13.11
C ILE A 120 7.92 8.61 13.66
N GLY A 121 7.45 7.46 14.19
CA GLY A 121 6.17 7.39 14.91
C GLY A 121 5.01 6.69 14.20
N LEU A 122 5.23 6.01 13.07
CA LEU A 122 4.20 5.15 12.45
C LEU A 122 3.67 4.03 13.37
N ASP A 123 4.45 3.70 14.40
CA ASP A 123 4.14 2.68 15.40
C ASP A 123 3.10 3.15 16.46
N ARG A 124 2.69 4.43 16.45
CA ARG A 124 1.85 5.02 17.52
C ARG A 124 0.39 5.32 17.15
N ALA A 125 -0.05 4.96 15.95
CA ALA A 125 -1.44 5.14 15.52
C ALA A 125 -2.04 3.80 15.05
N ALA A 126 -2.29 2.90 15.99
CA ALA A 126 -3.13 1.72 15.81
C ALA A 126 -4.23 1.72 16.88
#